data_AF-A0A7V9DML6-F1
#
_entry.id   AF-A0A7V9DML6-F1
#
_cell.length_a   1.000
_cell.length_b   1.000
_cell.length_c   1.000
_cell.angle_alpha   90.00
_cell.angle_beta   90.00
_cell.angle_gamma   90.00
#
_symmetry.space_group_name_H-M   'P 1'
#
loop_
_entity.id
_entity.type
_entity.pdbx_description
1 polymer ?
#
loop_
_entity_poly.entity_id
_entity_poly.type
_entity_poly.pdbx_seq_one_letter_code
_entity_poly.pdbx_strand_id
1 'polypeptide(L)'
;MLNACLHNPVMLAREVVTLVQLSGGRMELGLGAGHTPGEFAACGVPMEPARERKARLAEFVEIMRALLDGRTVEHHSDRYDLHGAATASPAAQERLPILVGGSGERLLTHAGSHADIIGFTGLGRRLADGHHHAVRFGTDVLDGETAFVRAGRRSDGIETELNVLVQVVDVTDDRVRAAARLGSRRGGADAQRRHADSVPGTRHRRRDRRSAGCRSCALGYHLLRGQVCRALRTGHRPPPLVLTPQRVGVTLRQMNEAKELAAAFVEQLDRRDWDAWTALLATDVVYEIPQTHERIRGRERYLQFNQEYPGDWHLETQVVVGDDHDAAVLFRWTVGDDEPALAIAFFEASDGRIVKVTDFWPEPYDPPPGREHLVERW
;
A
#
# COMPACT_ATOMS: atom_id res chain seq x y z
N MET A 1 -0.04 7.17 7.14
CA MET A 1 -0.29 8.60 6.94
C MET A 1 0.03 9.31 8.24
N LEU A 2 0.79 10.40 8.21
CA LEU A 2 1.18 11.17 9.39
C LEU A 2 0.12 12.23 9.73
N ASN A 3 -0.06 12.50 11.01
CA ASN A 3 -0.95 13.55 11.51
C ASN A 3 -0.20 14.88 11.56
N ALA A 4 -0.46 15.76 10.58
CA ALA A 4 0.25 17.04 10.44
C ALA A 4 0.16 17.93 11.68
N CYS A 5 -0.89 17.80 12.50
CA CYS A 5 -1.04 18.58 13.73
C CYS A 5 -0.08 18.19 14.85
N LEU A 6 0.64 17.07 14.71
CA LEU A 6 1.62 16.58 15.70
C LEU A 6 3.08 16.85 15.28
N HIS A 7 3.29 17.53 14.15
CA HIS A 7 4.62 17.75 13.59
C HIS A 7 4.89 19.25 13.35
N ASN A 8 6.17 19.60 13.43
CA ASN A 8 6.69 20.84 12.85
C ASN A 8 7.08 20.56 11.39
N PRO A 9 6.65 21.38 10.41
CA PRO A 9 6.88 21.09 8.99
C PRO A 9 8.37 21.13 8.62
N VAL A 10 9.16 22.00 9.23
CA VAL A 10 10.61 22.12 8.95
C VAL A 10 11.36 20.89 9.46
N MET A 11 11.03 20.44 10.67
CA MET A 11 11.65 19.22 11.24
C MET A 11 11.24 17.99 10.46
N LEU A 12 9.95 17.85 10.13
CA LEU A 12 9.46 16.72 9.33
C LEU A 12 10.09 16.71 7.93
N ALA A 13 10.26 17.87 7.29
CA ALA A 13 10.92 17.93 5.98
C ALA A 13 12.37 17.39 6.03
N ARG A 14 13.12 17.69 7.10
CA ARG A 14 14.49 17.17 7.29
C ARG A 14 14.51 15.65 7.48
N GLU A 15 13.58 15.12 8.26
CA GLU A 15 13.41 13.68 8.46
C GLU A 15 13.04 12.99 7.14
N VAL A 16 12.08 13.55 6.40
CA VAL A 16 11.62 13.01 5.12
C VAL A 16 12.73 13.02 4.08
N VAL A 17 13.51 14.10 3.94
CA VAL A 17 14.64 14.13 2.99
C VAL A 17 15.65 13.02 3.29
N THR A 18 15.95 12.78 4.57
CA THR A 18 16.85 11.70 5.00
C THR A 18 16.28 10.33 4.62
N LEU A 19 14.98 10.09 4.87
CA LEU A 19 14.31 8.83 4.50
C LEU A 19 14.24 8.62 2.99
N VAL A 20 14.06 9.67 2.18
CA VAL A 20 14.07 9.57 0.72
C VAL A 20 15.43 9.09 0.20
N GLN A 21 16.53 9.56 0.80
CA GLN A 21 17.87 9.11 0.45
C GLN A 21 18.08 7.63 0.80
N LEU A 22 17.61 7.19 1.97
CA LEU A 22 17.74 5.80 2.42
C LEU A 22 16.83 4.82 1.66
N SER A 23 15.66 5.27 1.20
CA SER A 23 14.67 4.43 0.51
C SER A 23 14.94 4.21 -0.98
N GLY A 24 15.95 4.89 -1.53
CA GLY A 24 16.25 4.85 -2.96
C GLY A 24 15.18 5.52 -3.83
N GLY A 25 14.51 6.57 -3.31
CA GLY A 25 13.49 7.32 -4.07
C GLY A 25 12.16 6.58 -4.27
N ARG A 26 11.82 5.65 -3.39
CA ARG A 26 10.56 4.87 -3.43
C ARG A 26 9.50 5.36 -2.42
N MET A 27 9.73 6.51 -1.80
CA MET A 27 8.87 7.00 -0.72
C MET A 27 7.68 7.79 -1.26
N GLU A 28 6.54 7.68 -0.57
CA GLU A 28 5.40 8.58 -0.70
C GLU A 28 5.06 9.15 0.69
N LEU A 29 4.81 10.46 0.78
CA LEU A 29 4.50 11.12 2.05
C LEU A 29 2.99 11.31 2.19
N GLY A 30 2.35 10.51 3.05
CA GLY A 30 0.94 10.70 3.39
C GLY A 30 0.74 11.65 4.57
N LEU A 31 -0.10 12.68 4.41
CA LEU A 31 -0.45 13.68 5.42
C LEU A 31 -1.98 13.76 5.62
N GLY A 32 -2.39 13.86 6.89
CA GLY A 32 -3.78 14.07 7.29
C GLY A 32 -3.89 15.00 8.50
N ALA A 33 -5.11 15.48 8.78
CA ALA A 33 -5.36 16.43 9.87
C ALA A 33 -5.54 15.74 11.24
N GLY A 34 -5.42 14.41 11.28
CA GLY A 34 -5.81 13.56 12.40
C GLY A 34 -7.32 13.54 12.64
N HIS A 35 -7.81 12.56 13.40
CA HIS A 35 -9.22 12.56 13.85
C HIS A 35 -9.45 11.92 15.22
N THR A 36 -8.42 11.30 15.80
CA THR A 36 -8.50 10.51 17.03
C THR A 36 -8.02 11.34 18.22
N PRO A 37 -8.90 11.76 19.16
CA PRO A 37 -8.51 12.56 20.33
C PRO A 37 -7.42 11.91 21.19
N GLY A 38 -7.40 10.57 21.27
CA GLY A 38 -6.38 9.82 22.01
C GLY A 38 -4.95 10.05 21.51
N GLU A 39 -4.74 10.22 20.20
CA GLU A 39 -3.42 10.53 19.63
C GLU A 39 -2.92 11.90 20.09
N PHE A 40 -3.81 12.89 20.10
CA PHE A 40 -3.51 14.24 20.58
C PHE A 40 -3.18 14.24 22.08
N ALA A 41 -3.99 13.53 22.88
CA ALA A 41 -3.77 13.39 24.32
C ALA A 41 -2.44 12.69 24.63
N ALA A 42 -2.10 11.61 23.91
CA ALA A 42 -0.85 10.87 24.10
C ALA A 42 0.40 11.73 23.81
N CYS A 43 0.30 12.67 22.87
CA CYS A 43 1.38 13.61 22.57
C CYS A 43 1.34 14.88 23.43
N GLY A 44 0.37 15.03 24.34
CA GLY A 44 0.19 16.25 25.12
C GLY A 44 -0.20 17.48 24.30
N VAL A 45 -0.77 17.29 23.10
CA VAL A 45 -1.15 18.37 22.18
C VAL A 45 -2.66 18.61 22.27
N PRO A 46 -3.14 19.85 22.49
CA PRO A 46 -4.56 20.15 22.43
C PRO A 46 -5.16 19.87 21.06
N MET A 47 -6.30 19.15 21.03
CA MET A 47 -7.00 18.89 19.78
C MET A 47 -7.87 20.09 19.38
N GLU A 48 -7.42 20.85 18.39
CA GLU A 48 -8.20 21.93 17.77
C GLU A 48 -9.47 21.39 17.09
N PRO A 49 -10.51 22.23 16.87
CA PRO A 49 -11.68 21.80 16.13
C PRO A 49 -11.34 21.41 14.69
N ALA A 50 -12.16 20.55 14.08
CA ALA A 50 -11.83 19.90 12.81
C ALA A 50 -11.58 20.89 11.66
N ARG A 51 -12.23 22.05 11.67
CA ARG A 51 -12.05 23.10 10.66
C ARG A 51 -10.64 23.69 10.74
N GLU A 52 -10.18 24.02 11.93
CA GLU A 52 -8.88 24.60 12.22
C GLU A 52 -7.76 23.61 11.92
N ARG A 53 -7.94 22.33 12.25
CA ARG A 53 -6.99 21.26 11.91
C ARG A 53 -6.87 21.04 10.40
N LYS A 54 -7.98 21.10 9.65
CA LYS A 54 -7.95 21.01 8.18
C LYS A 54 -7.29 22.24 7.55
N ALA A 55 -7.50 23.43 8.10
CA ALA A 55 -6.81 24.64 7.66
C ALA A 55 -5.30 24.55 7.92
N ARG A 56 -4.90 24.06 9.10
CA ARG A 56 -3.50 23.78 9.45
C ARG A 56 -2.89 22.77 8.49
N LEU A 57 -3.59 21.68 8.15
CA LEU A 57 -3.10 20.70 7.17
C LEU A 57 -2.85 21.31 5.79
N ALA A 58 -3.75 22.15 5.28
CA ALA A 58 -3.57 22.82 4.00
C ALA A 58 -2.28 23.64 4.00
N GLU A 59 -2.13 24.54 4.98
CA GLU A 59 -0.93 25.36 5.14
C GLU A 59 0.35 24.52 5.35
N PHE A 60 0.27 23.43 6.09
CA PHE A 60 1.37 22.50 6.30
C PHE A 60 1.83 21.84 5.00
N VAL A 61 0.89 21.42 4.13
CA VAL A 61 1.19 20.80 2.84
C VAL A 61 1.89 21.78 1.90
N GLU A 62 1.47 23.05 1.90
CA GLU A 62 2.13 24.11 1.12
C GLU A 62 3.60 24.30 1.54
N ILE A 63 3.86 24.43 2.84
CA ILE A 63 5.21 24.54 3.40
C ILE A 63 6.04 23.29 3.07
N MET A 64 5.49 22.09 3.31
CA MET A 64 6.17 20.83 3.02
C MET A 64 6.52 20.71 1.53
N ARG A 65 5.59 21.04 0.63
CA ARG A 65 5.84 21.00 -0.82
C ARG A 65 7.01 21.91 -1.18
N ALA A 66 7.03 23.13 -0.65
CA ALA A 66 8.11 24.08 -0.90
C ALA A 66 9.47 23.59 -0.40
N LEU A 67 9.54 23.14 0.86
CA LEU A 67 10.78 22.60 1.44
C LEU A 67 11.28 21.37 0.68
N LEU A 68 10.37 20.46 0.31
CA LEU A 68 10.72 19.23 -0.41
C LEU A 68 11.10 19.48 -1.88
N ASP A 69 10.66 20.59 -2.48
CA ASP A 69 11.15 21.08 -3.78
C ASP A 69 12.53 21.77 -3.66
N GLY A 70 13.14 21.80 -2.48
CA GLY A 70 14.42 22.45 -2.23
C GLY A 70 14.34 23.97 -2.17
N ARG A 71 13.14 24.55 -1.99
CA ARG A 71 12.98 26.00 -1.83
C ARG A 71 13.27 26.42 -0.39
N THR A 72 13.86 27.60 -0.25
CA THR A 72 13.87 28.32 1.02
C THR A 72 12.51 28.97 1.24
N VAL A 73 11.95 28.81 2.44
CA VAL A 73 10.59 29.21 2.81
C VAL A 73 10.64 30.34 3.84
N GLU A 74 10.13 31.50 3.43
CA GLU A 74 9.66 32.56 4.31
C GLU A 74 8.14 32.42 4.43
N HIS A 75 7.62 32.24 5.65
CA HIS A 75 6.19 32.02 5.86
C HIS A 75 5.74 32.57 7.20
N HIS A 76 4.75 33.47 7.19
CA HIS A 76 4.25 34.13 8.39
C HIS A 76 2.74 34.01 8.48
N SER A 77 2.26 33.37 9.54
CA SER A 77 0.85 33.22 9.88
C SER A 77 0.69 33.05 11.39
N ASP A 78 -0.56 32.99 11.85
CA ASP A 78 -0.88 32.67 13.26
C ASP A 78 -0.36 31.29 13.70
N ARG A 79 -0.03 30.39 12.76
CA ARG A 79 0.40 29.00 13.06
C ARG A 79 1.88 28.76 12.84
N TYR A 80 2.47 29.41 11.84
CA TYR A 80 3.85 29.21 11.44
C TYR A 80 4.52 30.56 11.21
N ASP A 81 5.61 30.79 11.93
CA ASP A 81 6.50 31.93 11.72
C ASP A 81 7.89 31.39 11.36
N LEU A 82 8.13 31.24 10.06
CA LEU A 82 9.32 30.62 9.49
C LEU A 82 10.17 31.67 8.79
N HIS A 83 11.44 31.72 9.20
CA HIS A 83 12.44 32.66 8.69
C HIS A 83 13.51 31.86 7.93
N GLY A 84 13.54 32.00 6.60
CA GLY A 84 14.54 31.36 5.74
C GLY A 84 14.63 29.84 5.88
N ALA A 85 13.52 29.14 6.14
CA ALA A 85 13.54 27.70 6.40
C ALA A 85 13.90 26.90 5.14
N ALA A 86 14.88 26.01 5.22
CA ALA A 86 15.31 25.16 4.12
C ALA A 86 15.74 23.77 4.61
N THR A 87 15.70 22.78 3.71
CA THR A 87 16.36 21.49 3.92
C THR A 87 17.84 21.61 3.54
N ALA A 88 18.73 20.95 4.28
CA ALA A 88 20.18 21.03 4.03
C ALA A 88 20.62 20.31 2.74
N SER A 89 19.75 19.47 2.17
CA SER A 89 20.01 18.75 0.92
C SER A 89 18.70 18.60 0.15
N PRO A 90 18.75 18.59 -1.20
CA PRO A 90 17.60 18.23 -2.00
C PRO A 90 17.22 16.77 -1.77
N ALA A 91 15.94 16.45 -1.90
CA ALA A 91 15.49 15.06 -1.93
C ALA A 91 16.17 14.31 -3.09
N ALA A 92 16.57 13.06 -2.88
CA ALA A 92 17.15 12.22 -3.95
C ALA A 92 16.16 11.95 -5.10
N GLN A 93 14.87 12.08 -4.81
CA GLN A 93 13.79 11.95 -5.78
C GLN A 93 13.46 13.33 -6.35
N GLU A 94 13.40 13.44 -7.69
CA GLU A 94 13.11 14.68 -8.43
C GLU A 94 11.85 15.37 -7.90
N ARG A 95 10.83 14.59 -7.52
CA ARG A 95 9.65 15.09 -6.84
C ARG A 95 9.02 14.03 -5.94
N LEU A 96 9.03 14.27 -4.63
CA LEU A 96 8.40 13.36 -3.65
C LEU A 96 6.86 13.47 -3.75
N PRO A 97 6.12 12.36 -3.98
CA PRO A 97 4.67 12.36 -3.99
C PRO A 97 4.13 12.69 -2.60
N ILE A 98 3.27 13.71 -2.53
CA ILE A 98 2.52 14.03 -1.32
C ILE A 98 1.08 13.53 -1.47
N LEU A 99 0.68 12.61 -0.60
CA LEU A 99 -0.70 12.16 -0.45
C LEU A 99 -1.38 13.00 0.63
N VAL A 100 -2.52 13.62 0.30
CA VAL A 100 -3.37 14.31 1.27
C VAL A 100 -4.66 13.52 1.50
N GLY A 101 -4.85 13.04 2.73
CA GLY A 101 -6.07 12.37 3.15
C GLY A 101 -7.05 13.34 3.80
N GLY A 102 -8.29 13.40 3.29
CA GLY A 102 -9.27 14.30 3.88
C GLY A 102 -10.65 14.27 3.25
N SER A 103 -11.40 15.32 3.55
CA SER A 103 -12.75 15.57 3.04
C SER A 103 -13.08 17.06 3.13
N GLY A 104 -14.03 17.49 2.30
CA GLY A 104 -14.58 18.85 2.32
C GLY A 104 -13.85 19.86 1.42
N GLU A 105 -14.63 20.82 0.92
CA GLU A 105 -14.28 21.77 -0.13
C GLU A 105 -12.91 22.44 0.05
N ARG A 106 -12.72 23.22 1.12
CA ARG A 106 -11.49 24.02 1.29
C ARG A 106 -10.22 23.17 1.25
N LEU A 107 -10.22 22.03 1.93
CA LEU A 107 -9.06 21.15 1.97
C LEU A 107 -8.82 20.48 0.62
N LEU A 108 -9.88 19.95 -0.02
CA LEU A 108 -9.74 19.24 -1.29
C LEU A 108 -9.40 20.17 -2.46
N THR A 109 -9.93 21.38 -2.47
CA THR A 109 -9.52 22.42 -3.42
C THR A 109 -8.04 22.77 -3.21
N HIS A 110 -7.60 23.02 -1.98
CA HIS A 110 -6.19 23.32 -1.73
C HIS A 110 -5.26 22.14 -2.07
N ALA A 111 -5.67 20.91 -1.75
CA ALA A 111 -4.93 19.71 -2.08
C ALA A 111 -4.80 19.52 -3.60
N GLY A 112 -5.82 19.89 -4.40
CA GLY A 112 -5.74 19.85 -5.86
C GLY A 112 -4.61 20.71 -6.46
N SER A 113 -4.11 21.71 -5.71
CA SER A 113 -3.01 22.58 -6.13
C SER A 113 -1.63 22.07 -5.69
N HIS A 114 -1.55 21.28 -4.60
CA HIS A 114 -0.27 20.97 -3.93
C HIS A 114 0.02 19.48 -3.78
N ALA A 115 -1.00 18.63 -3.78
CA ALA A 115 -0.88 17.19 -3.57
C ALA A 115 -0.79 16.43 -4.90
N ASP A 116 -0.14 15.28 -4.83
CA ASP A 116 0.01 14.34 -5.93
C ASP A 116 -1.05 13.26 -5.90
N ILE A 117 -1.45 12.89 -4.69
CA ILE A 117 -2.44 11.87 -4.43
C ILE A 117 -3.45 12.47 -3.44
N ILE A 118 -4.74 12.28 -3.69
CA ILE A 118 -5.79 12.70 -2.78
C ILE A 118 -6.58 11.48 -2.35
N GLY A 119 -6.56 11.20 -1.05
CA GLY A 119 -7.29 10.10 -0.43
C GLY A 119 -8.65 10.55 0.09
N PHE A 120 -9.73 10.13 -0.59
CA PHE A 120 -11.09 10.27 -0.08
C PHE A 120 -11.31 9.28 1.08
N THR A 121 -11.48 9.85 2.26
CA THR A 121 -11.50 9.07 3.51
C THR A 121 -12.85 8.42 3.79
N GLY A 122 -13.94 8.97 3.23
CA GLY A 122 -15.30 8.53 3.55
C GLY A 122 -15.72 8.77 5.00
N LEU A 123 -14.94 9.52 5.76
CA LEU A 123 -15.18 9.80 7.17
C LEU A 123 -16.14 11.00 7.30
N GLY A 124 -17.30 10.73 7.88
CA GLY A 124 -18.30 11.71 8.29
C GLY A 124 -18.07 12.22 9.71
N ARG A 125 -19.15 12.50 10.43
CA ARG A 125 -19.06 12.97 11.83
C ARG A 125 -18.46 11.89 12.72
N ARG A 126 -17.49 12.27 13.56
CA ARG A 126 -16.97 11.40 14.63
C ARG A 126 -18.07 11.02 15.61
N LEU A 127 -18.14 9.74 15.96
CA LEU A 127 -19.10 9.18 16.92
C LEU A 127 -18.69 9.50 18.37
N ALA A 128 -19.58 9.23 19.31
CA ALA A 128 -19.40 9.56 20.73
C ALA A 128 -18.23 8.80 21.38
N ASP A 129 -17.84 7.65 20.83
CA ASP A 129 -16.71 6.85 21.31
C ASP A 129 -15.33 7.50 21.07
N GLY A 130 -15.27 8.61 20.33
CA GLY A 130 -14.04 9.33 20.04
C GLY A 130 -13.14 8.66 18.99
N HIS A 131 -13.51 7.50 18.46
CA HIS A 131 -12.67 6.74 17.52
C HIS A 131 -13.36 6.52 16.18
N HIS A 132 -14.60 6.05 16.18
CA HIS A 132 -15.32 5.72 14.95
C HIS A 132 -16.01 6.95 14.35
N HIS A 133 -16.31 6.88 13.07
CA HIS A 133 -16.98 7.94 12.32
C HIS A 133 -18.21 7.39 11.61
N ALA A 134 -19.24 8.21 11.46
CA ALA A 134 -20.28 7.96 10.49
C ALA A 134 -19.65 7.82 9.09
N VAL A 135 -20.15 6.90 8.28
CA VAL A 135 -19.67 6.72 6.91
C VAL A 135 -20.35 7.74 6.01
N ARG A 136 -19.56 8.52 5.28
CA ARG A 136 -20.02 9.45 4.26
C ARG A 136 -19.39 9.08 2.93
N PHE A 137 -19.91 8.02 2.32
CA PHE A 137 -19.33 7.42 1.11
C PHE A 137 -20.44 7.05 0.12
N GLY A 138 -21.02 8.07 -0.50
CA GLY A 138 -22.02 7.98 -1.57
C GLY A 138 -21.49 8.56 -2.87
N THR A 139 -22.07 8.20 -4.01
CA THR A 139 -21.62 8.67 -5.33
C THR A 139 -21.76 10.19 -5.47
N ASP A 140 -22.85 10.75 -4.96
CA ASP A 140 -23.10 12.20 -4.90
C ASP A 140 -22.03 12.94 -4.08
N VAL A 141 -21.61 12.36 -2.95
CA VAL A 141 -20.54 12.91 -2.12
C VAL A 141 -19.21 12.86 -2.87
N LEU A 142 -18.86 11.71 -3.46
CA LEU A 142 -17.61 11.54 -4.19
C LEU A 142 -17.53 12.42 -5.43
N ASP A 143 -18.64 12.62 -6.15
CA ASP A 143 -18.72 13.53 -7.29
C ASP A 143 -18.45 14.98 -6.85
N GLY A 144 -19.08 15.41 -5.75
CA GLY A 144 -18.83 16.73 -5.15
C GLY A 144 -17.39 16.90 -4.69
N GLU A 145 -16.83 15.91 -4.00
CA GLU A 145 -15.43 15.94 -3.53
C GLU A 145 -14.43 15.96 -4.69
N THR A 146 -14.69 15.21 -5.76
CA THR A 146 -13.89 15.23 -6.99
C THR A 146 -13.98 16.59 -7.69
N ALA A 147 -15.14 17.26 -7.65
CA ALA A 147 -15.29 18.60 -8.21
C ALA A 147 -14.42 19.63 -7.45
N PHE A 148 -14.32 19.54 -6.12
CA PHE A 148 -13.44 20.40 -5.34
C PHE A 148 -11.97 20.20 -5.71
N VAL A 149 -11.52 18.95 -5.85
CA VAL A 149 -10.15 18.65 -6.33
C VAL A 149 -9.90 19.30 -7.70
N ARG A 150 -10.84 19.15 -8.64
CA ARG A 150 -10.72 19.74 -9.99
C ARG A 150 -10.69 21.26 -9.95
N ALA A 151 -11.44 21.90 -9.05
CA ALA A 151 -11.48 23.35 -8.92
C ALA A 151 -10.13 23.93 -8.48
N GLY A 152 -9.34 23.17 -7.72
CA GLY A 152 -8.00 23.57 -7.30
C GLY A 152 -6.86 23.06 -8.18
N ARG A 153 -7.17 22.39 -9.29
CA ARG A 153 -6.15 21.70 -10.11
C ARG A 153 -5.02 22.66 -10.53
N ARG A 154 -3.80 22.25 -10.21
CA ARG A 154 -2.57 22.89 -10.67
C ARG A 154 -2.43 22.94 -12.21
N SER A 155 -1.70 23.94 -12.69
CA SER A 155 -1.46 24.21 -14.12
C SER A 155 -0.20 23.55 -14.69
N ASP A 156 0.59 22.85 -13.86
CA ASP A 156 1.85 22.20 -14.24
C ASP A 156 1.67 20.95 -15.14
N GLY A 157 0.42 20.56 -15.41
CA GLY A 157 0.08 19.41 -16.26
C GLY A 157 0.23 18.06 -15.56
N ILE A 158 0.63 18.02 -14.30
CA ILE A 158 0.74 16.77 -13.54
C ILE A 158 -0.65 16.39 -13.02
N GLU A 159 -1.11 15.21 -13.42
CA GLU A 159 -2.40 14.68 -13.00
C GLU A 159 -2.38 14.25 -11.53
N THR A 160 -3.36 14.71 -10.76
CA THR A 160 -3.57 14.27 -9.37
C THR A 160 -4.23 12.89 -9.37
N GLU A 161 -3.60 11.94 -8.69
CA GLU A 161 -4.16 10.62 -8.43
C GLU A 161 -5.26 10.70 -7.38
N LEU A 162 -6.36 10.00 -7.60
CA LEU A 162 -7.50 9.95 -6.68
C LEU A 162 -7.60 8.56 -6.07
N ASN A 163 -7.45 8.49 -4.76
CA ASN A 163 -7.49 7.26 -3.98
C ASN A 163 -8.71 7.25 -3.05
N VAL A 164 -9.18 6.04 -2.75
CA VAL A 164 -10.26 5.81 -1.79
C VAL A 164 -9.75 4.86 -0.72
N LEU A 165 -10.12 5.12 0.53
CA LEU A 165 -9.75 4.24 1.63
C LEU A 165 -10.59 2.94 1.57
N VAL A 166 -9.96 1.82 1.26
CA VAL A 166 -10.60 0.50 1.31
C VAL A 166 -10.64 0.04 2.77
N GLN A 167 -11.81 0.10 3.39
CA GLN A 167 -11.97 -0.24 4.81
C GLN A 167 -12.35 -1.70 5.07
N VAL A 168 -12.90 -2.39 4.08
CA VAL A 168 -13.31 -3.80 4.20
C VAL A 168 -12.94 -4.50 2.91
N VAL A 169 -12.26 -5.63 3.06
CA VAL A 169 -11.95 -6.56 1.99
C VAL A 169 -12.68 -7.86 2.31
N ASP A 170 -13.33 -8.42 1.29
CA ASP A 170 -14.07 -9.66 1.39
C ASP A 170 -13.58 -10.58 0.26
N VAL A 171 -12.87 -11.64 0.62
CA VAL A 171 -12.37 -12.63 -0.34
C VAL A 171 -13.52 -13.57 -0.66
N THR A 172 -13.94 -13.58 -1.92
CA THR A 172 -15.15 -14.30 -2.34
C THR A 172 -15.05 -14.71 -3.79
N ASP A 173 -15.58 -15.88 -4.12
CA ASP A 173 -15.79 -16.33 -5.50
C ASP A 173 -17.11 -15.79 -6.08
N ASP A 174 -17.99 -15.25 -5.23
CA ASP A 174 -19.25 -14.61 -5.61
C ASP A 174 -19.29 -13.15 -5.13
N ARG A 175 -18.86 -12.27 -6.03
CA ARG A 175 -18.80 -10.82 -5.80
C ARG A 175 -20.17 -10.18 -5.58
N VAL A 176 -21.23 -10.71 -6.20
CA VAL A 176 -22.57 -10.11 -6.11
C VAL A 176 -23.16 -10.39 -4.74
N ARG A 177 -23.04 -11.64 -4.28
CA ARG A 177 -23.46 -12.03 -2.94
C ARG A 177 -22.63 -11.34 -1.85
N ALA A 178 -21.31 -11.23 -2.04
CA ALA A 178 -20.46 -10.49 -1.11
C ALA A 178 -20.83 -9.00 -1.05
N ALA A 179 -21.03 -8.35 -2.20
CA ALA A 179 -21.49 -6.96 -2.25
C ALA A 179 -22.85 -6.78 -1.59
N ALA A 180 -23.81 -7.68 -1.82
CA ALA A 180 -25.11 -7.65 -1.16
C ALA A 180 -25.01 -7.80 0.36
N ARG A 181 -24.17 -8.73 0.85
CA ARG A 181 -23.89 -8.93 2.28
C ARG A 181 -23.21 -7.71 2.93
N LEU A 182 -22.23 -7.12 2.24
CA LEU A 182 -21.55 -5.91 2.69
C LEU A 182 -22.51 -4.71 2.71
N GLY A 183 -23.38 -4.60 1.70
CA GLY A 183 -24.43 -3.58 1.63
C GLY A 183 -25.48 -3.73 2.74
N SER A 184 -25.92 -4.96 3.04
CA SER A 184 -26.92 -5.21 4.08
C SER A 184 -26.39 -4.94 5.50
N ARG A 185 -25.09 -5.16 5.75
CA ARG A 185 -24.43 -4.86 7.03
C ARG A 185 -24.28 -3.35 7.31
N ARG A 186 -24.39 -2.49 6.30
CA ARG A 186 -24.12 -1.04 6.39
C ARG A 186 -25.37 -0.16 6.29
N GLY A 187 -26.57 -0.74 6.26
CA GLY A 187 -27.82 0.01 6.40
C GLY A 187 -28.18 0.93 5.23
N GLY A 188 -27.98 0.50 3.98
CA GLY A 188 -28.44 1.25 2.80
C GLY A 188 -28.76 0.32 1.62
N ALA A 189 -30.04 0.02 1.40
CA ALA A 189 -30.50 -0.93 0.40
C ALA A 189 -30.56 -0.39 -1.05
N ASP A 190 -30.39 0.92 -1.29
CA ASP A 190 -30.76 1.50 -2.60
C ASP A 190 -29.64 2.14 -3.43
N ALA A 191 -28.42 2.29 -2.92
CA ALA A 191 -27.34 2.97 -3.68
C ALA A 191 -26.56 2.04 -4.64
N GLN A 192 -26.58 0.73 -4.45
CA GLN A 192 -25.72 -0.21 -5.20
C GLN A 192 -26.42 -1.02 -6.30
N ARG A 193 -27.76 -1.07 -6.32
CA ARG A 193 -28.49 -1.87 -7.32
C ARG A 193 -28.32 -1.35 -8.77
N ARG A 194 -28.04 -0.06 -8.96
CA ARG A 194 -27.77 0.50 -10.31
C ARG A 194 -26.34 0.29 -10.80
N HIS A 195 -25.43 -0.15 -9.93
CA HIS A 195 -24.00 -0.28 -10.26
C HIS A 195 -23.60 -1.67 -10.77
N ALA A 196 -24.40 -2.71 -10.49
CA ALA A 196 -24.13 -4.06 -10.97
C ALA A 196 -24.48 -4.24 -12.47
N ASP A 197 -25.45 -3.47 -12.98
CA ASP A 197 -26.09 -3.74 -14.29
C ASP A 197 -25.64 -2.82 -15.44
N SER A 198 -24.77 -1.83 -15.22
CA SER A 198 -24.53 -0.74 -16.18
C SER A 198 -23.10 -0.63 -16.75
N VAL A 199 -22.26 -1.68 -16.69
CA VAL A 199 -20.89 -1.63 -17.25
C VAL A 199 -20.64 -2.65 -18.37
N PRO A 200 -20.89 -2.30 -19.64
CA PRO A 200 -20.22 -2.89 -20.80
C PRO A 200 -18.78 -2.38 -20.89
N GLY A 201 -17.82 -3.29 -21.10
CA GLY A 201 -16.39 -3.02 -21.00
C GLY A 201 -15.84 -1.92 -21.91
N THR A 202 -14.83 -1.20 -21.40
CA THR A 202 -13.96 -0.34 -22.20
C THR A 202 -12.50 -0.78 -22.06
N ARG A 203 -11.87 -1.00 -23.21
CA ARG A 203 -10.48 -1.46 -23.36
C ARG A 203 -9.47 -0.41 -22.90
N HIS A 204 -8.37 -0.91 -22.34
CA HIS A 204 -7.17 -0.18 -21.93
C HIS A 204 -6.58 0.78 -22.98
N ARG A 205 -6.09 1.93 -22.52
CA ARG A 205 -4.74 2.42 -22.86
C ARG A 205 -3.94 2.56 -21.56
N ARG A 206 -2.99 1.62 -21.39
CA ARG A 206 -1.96 1.56 -20.35
C ARG A 206 -0.89 2.62 -20.64
N ARG A 207 -0.42 3.30 -19.59
CA ARG A 207 0.96 3.79 -19.49
C ARG A 207 1.57 2.96 -18.36
N ASP A 208 2.71 2.33 -18.61
CA ASP A 208 3.31 1.28 -17.78
C ASP A 208 3.52 1.71 -16.31
N ARG A 209 2.77 1.04 -15.42
CA ARG A 209 3.22 0.56 -14.10
C ARG A 209 2.59 -0.82 -13.95
N ARG A 210 3.42 -1.86 -13.86
CA ARG A 210 2.99 -3.27 -13.96
C ARG A 210 2.33 -3.69 -12.65
N SER A 211 1.04 -3.99 -12.71
CA SER A 211 0.32 -4.83 -11.76
C SER A 211 -0.28 -6.03 -12.51
N ALA A 212 0.10 -7.23 -12.10
CA ALA A 212 -0.41 -8.49 -12.60
C ALA A 212 -1.85 -8.74 -12.10
N GLY A 213 -2.67 -9.34 -12.96
CA GLY A 213 -4.12 -9.43 -12.79
C GLY A 213 -4.55 -10.64 -11.96
N CYS A 214 -5.15 -10.38 -10.79
CA CYS A 214 -5.95 -11.36 -10.06
C CYS A 214 -7.28 -11.63 -10.80
N ARG A 215 -7.51 -12.86 -11.27
CA ARG A 215 -8.80 -13.30 -11.87
C ARG A 215 -9.80 -13.86 -10.86
N SER A 216 -9.46 -13.92 -9.58
CA SER A 216 -10.35 -14.34 -8.47
C SER A 216 -10.67 -13.21 -7.49
N CYS A 217 -10.10 -12.02 -7.68
CA CYS A 217 -10.38 -10.85 -6.86
C CYS A 217 -11.41 -10.00 -7.58
N ALA A 218 -12.60 -9.84 -7.01
CA ALA A 218 -13.43 -8.69 -7.34
C ALA A 218 -12.86 -7.42 -6.69
N LEU A 219 -11.63 -7.03 -7.07
CA LEU A 219 -11.17 -5.68 -6.82
C LEU A 219 -11.90 -4.75 -7.80
N GLY A 220 -13.00 -4.18 -7.33
CA GLY A 220 -13.56 -2.99 -7.94
C GLY A 220 -12.67 -1.80 -7.61
N TYR A 221 -11.59 -1.58 -8.36
CA TYR A 221 -10.99 -0.26 -8.40
C TYR A 221 -11.94 0.68 -9.16
N HIS A 222 -12.50 1.66 -8.45
CA HIS A 222 -13.00 2.86 -9.10
C HIS A 222 -11.86 3.88 -9.19
N LEU A 223 -11.05 3.75 -10.23
CA LEU A 223 -10.33 4.90 -10.79
C LEU A 223 -11.38 5.75 -11.51
N LEU A 224 -11.79 6.86 -10.89
CA LEU A 224 -12.63 7.87 -11.53
C LEU A 224 -11.81 8.61 -12.61
N ARG A 225 -11.69 8.02 -13.79
CA ARG A 225 -11.18 8.71 -14.98
C ARG A 225 -12.23 9.71 -15.47
N GLY A 226 -12.01 10.98 -15.19
CA GLY A 226 -12.67 12.06 -15.92
C GLY A 226 -11.87 12.37 -17.18
N GLN A 227 -12.28 11.84 -18.34
CA GLN A 227 -11.86 12.40 -19.64
C GLN A 227 -13.05 12.65 -20.56
N VAL A 228 -13.17 13.93 -20.89
CA VAL A 228 -13.98 14.54 -21.94
C VAL A 228 -13.46 14.10 -23.30
N CYS A 229 -14.35 13.86 -24.27
CA CYS A 229 -13.96 13.91 -25.69
C CYS A 229 -15.05 14.57 -26.55
N ARG A 230 -14.78 15.83 -26.89
CA ARG A 230 -15.34 16.57 -28.02
C ARG A 230 -14.42 16.31 -29.22
N ALA A 231 -14.74 15.34 -30.08
CA ALA A 231 -14.18 15.23 -31.44
C ALA A 231 -14.97 14.19 -32.27
N LEU A 232 -16.08 14.63 -32.89
CA LEU A 232 -16.68 13.96 -34.06
C LEU A 232 -16.86 15.00 -35.16
N ARG A 233 -15.83 15.17 -35.99
CA ARG A 233 -15.95 15.65 -37.37
C ARG A 233 -14.83 15.02 -38.18
N THR A 234 -15.14 13.86 -38.77
CA THR A 234 -14.90 13.45 -40.17
C THR A 234 -15.14 11.95 -40.24
N GLY A 235 -16.19 11.56 -40.95
CA GLY A 235 -16.62 10.17 -41.06
C GLY A 235 -15.72 9.38 -41.99
N HIS A 236 -15.22 8.24 -41.54
CA HIS A 236 -14.84 7.08 -42.35
C HIS A 236 -14.95 5.83 -41.46
N ARG A 237 -15.76 4.84 -41.88
CA ARG A 237 -15.88 3.50 -41.23
C ARG A 237 -14.92 2.52 -41.93
N PRO A 238 -14.09 1.75 -41.20
CA PRO A 238 -13.39 0.61 -41.78
C PRO A 238 -14.26 -0.67 -41.74
N PRO A 239 -13.99 -1.67 -42.61
CA PRO A 239 -14.84 -2.85 -42.81
C PRO A 239 -14.63 -3.93 -41.73
N PRO A 240 -15.54 -4.92 -41.60
CA PRO A 240 -15.46 -5.95 -40.56
C PRO A 240 -14.42 -7.03 -40.90
N LEU A 241 -13.60 -7.39 -39.91
CA LEU A 241 -12.66 -8.51 -39.96
C LEU A 241 -13.39 -9.83 -39.67
N VAL A 242 -13.29 -10.78 -40.59
CA VAL A 242 -13.69 -12.18 -40.46
C VAL A 242 -12.53 -12.96 -39.82
N LEU A 243 -12.78 -13.66 -38.71
CA LEU A 243 -11.79 -14.51 -38.04
C LEU A 243 -11.98 -15.98 -38.44
N THR A 244 -10.94 -16.59 -39.01
CA THR A 244 -10.81 -18.05 -39.17
C THR A 244 -10.05 -18.64 -37.96
N PRO A 245 -10.45 -19.81 -37.43
CA PRO A 245 -9.81 -20.38 -36.26
C PRO A 245 -8.54 -21.17 -36.66
N GLN A 246 -7.37 -20.74 -36.18
CA GLN A 246 -6.17 -21.56 -36.15
C GLN A 246 -5.94 -22.17 -34.77
N ARG A 247 -5.45 -23.41 -34.78
CA ARG A 247 -5.25 -24.33 -33.66
C ARG A 247 -4.36 -23.73 -32.56
N VAL A 248 -4.78 -23.91 -31.32
CA VAL A 248 -4.04 -23.54 -30.10
C VAL A 248 -2.91 -24.54 -29.89
N GLY A 249 -1.67 -24.07 -30.07
CA GLY A 249 -0.50 -24.66 -29.43
C GLY A 249 -0.43 -24.16 -27.99
N VAL A 250 -0.31 -25.09 -27.04
CA VAL A 250 -0.11 -24.79 -25.62
C VAL A 250 1.34 -24.34 -25.43
N THR A 251 1.55 -23.08 -25.03
CA THR A 251 2.85 -22.61 -24.52
C THR A 251 2.68 -22.28 -23.03
N LEU A 252 3.57 -22.83 -22.22
CA LEU A 252 3.62 -22.76 -20.76
C LEU A 252 3.30 -21.36 -20.21
N ARG A 253 2.43 -21.33 -19.20
CA ARG A 253 2.16 -20.16 -18.36
C ARG A 253 3.49 -19.64 -17.79
N GLN A 254 3.76 -18.34 -17.95
CA GLN A 254 4.65 -17.63 -17.04
C GLN A 254 4.06 -17.75 -15.62
N MET A 255 4.78 -18.43 -14.74
CA MET A 255 4.53 -18.61 -13.30
C MET A 255 4.51 -17.25 -12.59
N ASN A 256 3.68 -17.05 -11.56
CA ASN A 256 3.74 -15.84 -10.74
C ASN A 256 4.99 -15.92 -9.85
N GLU A 257 5.96 -15.02 -10.05
CA GLU A 257 7.37 -15.30 -9.77
C GLU A 257 7.69 -15.46 -8.26
N ALA A 258 7.54 -14.46 -7.39
CA ALA A 258 8.00 -14.59 -5.99
C ALA A 258 7.19 -15.58 -5.12
N LYS A 259 5.86 -15.50 -5.15
CA LYS A 259 5.00 -16.34 -4.30
C LYS A 259 5.18 -17.84 -4.57
N GLU A 260 5.22 -18.22 -5.85
CA GLU A 260 5.38 -19.63 -6.25
C GLU A 260 6.79 -20.12 -5.96
N LEU A 261 7.81 -19.27 -6.17
CA LEU A 261 9.19 -19.58 -5.78
C LEU A 261 9.34 -19.77 -4.26
N ALA A 262 8.71 -18.94 -3.44
CA ALA A 262 8.77 -19.04 -1.98
C ALA A 262 8.09 -20.30 -1.44
N ALA A 263 6.95 -20.70 -2.03
CA ALA A 263 6.30 -21.96 -1.69
C ALA A 263 7.18 -23.17 -2.06
N ALA A 264 7.73 -23.16 -3.28
CA ALA A 264 8.65 -24.21 -3.73
C ALA A 264 9.94 -24.25 -2.89
N PHE A 265 10.44 -23.09 -2.45
CA PHE A 265 11.64 -23.00 -1.64
C PHE A 265 11.51 -23.78 -0.34
N VAL A 266 10.43 -23.59 0.42
CA VAL A 266 10.24 -24.30 1.70
C VAL A 266 10.06 -25.81 1.46
N GLU A 267 9.31 -26.18 0.43
CA GLU A 267 9.11 -27.59 0.07
C GLU A 267 10.42 -28.29 -0.31
N GLN A 268 11.23 -27.70 -1.20
CA GLN A 268 12.49 -28.30 -1.61
C GLN A 268 13.52 -28.31 -0.48
N LEU A 269 13.49 -27.31 0.40
CA LEU A 269 14.35 -27.25 1.57
C LEU A 269 14.03 -28.38 2.55
N ASP A 270 12.75 -28.58 2.89
CA ASP A 270 12.30 -29.70 3.75
C ASP A 270 12.70 -31.06 3.18
N ARG A 271 12.59 -31.22 1.85
CA ARG A 271 12.96 -32.47 1.16
C ARG A 271 14.46 -32.67 1.03
N ARG A 272 15.29 -31.66 1.33
CA ARG A 272 16.73 -31.63 1.05
C ARG A 272 17.05 -31.91 -0.41
N ASP A 273 16.17 -31.47 -1.32
CA ASP A 273 16.45 -31.52 -2.75
C ASP A 273 17.35 -30.33 -3.12
N TRP A 274 18.64 -30.48 -2.87
CA TRP A 274 19.60 -29.38 -3.01
C TRP A 274 19.72 -28.85 -4.43
N ASP A 275 19.55 -29.72 -5.43
CA ASP A 275 19.60 -29.32 -6.84
C ASP A 275 18.37 -28.50 -7.21
N ALA A 276 17.17 -28.97 -6.83
CA ALA A 276 15.94 -28.23 -7.06
C ALA A 276 15.92 -26.92 -6.26
N TRP A 277 16.38 -26.95 -5.01
CA TRP A 277 16.40 -25.79 -4.12
C TRP A 277 17.37 -24.70 -4.60
N THR A 278 18.61 -25.07 -4.96
CA THR A 278 19.57 -24.10 -5.53
C THR A 278 19.14 -23.55 -6.88
N ALA A 279 18.36 -24.31 -7.66
CA ALA A 279 17.76 -23.83 -8.90
C ALA A 279 16.70 -22.72 -8.71
N LEU A 280 16.19 -22.52 -7.49
CA LEU A 280 15.30 -21.39 -7.16
C LEU A 280 16.08 -20.10 -6.85
N LEU A 281 17.36 -20.22 -6.49
CA LEU A 281 18.18 -19.13 -5.97
C LEU A 281 19.00 -18.43 -7.06
N ALA A 282 19.11 -17.10 -6.94
CA ALA A 282 20.09 -16.31 -7.68
C ALA A 282 21.51 -16.65 -7.19
N THR A 283 22.51 -16.51 -8.07
CA THR A 283 23.93 -16.76 -7.73
C THR A 283 24.43 -15.90 -6.57
N ASP A 284 23.96 -14.66 -6.51
CA ASP A 284 24.35 -13.63 -5.54
C ASP A 284 23.32 -13.44 -4.41
N VAL A 285 22.45 -14.43 -4.19
CA VAL A 285 21.42 -14.40 -3.14
C VAL A 285 21.98 -13.98 -1.78
N VAL A 286 21.21 -13.18 -1.07
CA VAL A 286 21.52 -12.73 0.29
C VAL A 286 20.55 -13.36 1.27
N TYR A 287 21.09 -14.04 2.28
CA TYR A 287 20.34 -14.57 3.41
C TYR A 287 20.63 -13.75 4.66
N GLU A 288 19.59 -13.37 5.41
CA GLU A 288 19.70 -12.56 6.64
C GLU A 288 18.90 -13.18 7.79
N ILE A 289 19.49 -13.17 8.99
CA ILE A 289 18.81 -13.49 10.24
C ILE A 289 18.91 -12.25 11.15
N PRO A 290 17.94 -11.34 11.10
CA PRO A 290 18.01 -10.10 11.87
C PRO A 290 18.09 -10.32 13.39
N GLN A 291 17.51 -11.41 13.92
CA GLN A 291 17.54 -11.71 15.36
C GLN A 291 18.96 -11.95 15.90
N THR A 292 19.85 -12.53 15.10
CA THR A 292 21.24 -12.84 15.47
C THR A 292 22.25 -11.89 14.84
N HIS A 293 21.79 -10.94 14.01
CA HIS A 293 22.62 -10.02 13.22
C HIS A 293 23.54 -10.76 12.23
N GLU A 294 23.11 -11.89 11.70
CA GLU A 294 23.89 -12.71 10.76
C GLU A 294 23.46 -12.49 9.31
N ARG A 295 24.42 -12.64 8.39
CA ARG A 295 24.20 -12.54 6.94
C ARG A 295 25.11 -13.51 6.18
N ILE A 296 24.52 -14.24 5.24
CA ILE A 296 25.23 -15.07 4.26
C ILE A 296 25.05 -14.46 2.86
N ARG A 297 26.12 -14.43 2.07
CA ARG A 297 26.11 -13.91 0.70
C ARG A 297 26.63 -14.95 -0.29
N GLY A 298 25.85 -15.19 -1.33
CA GLY A 298 26.16 -16.12 -2.41
C GLY A 298 25.51 -17.49 -2.19
N ARG A 299 25.02 -18.06 -3.30
CA ARG A 299 24.27 -19.31 -3.31
C ARG A 299 25.06 -20.49 -2.76
N GLU A 300 26.35 -20.59 -3.08
CA GLU A 300 27.19 -21.71 -2.64
C GLU A 300 27.34 -21.75 -1.12
N ARG A 301 27.54 -20.57 -0.49
CA ARG A 301 27.65 -20.47 0.96
C ARG A 301 26.32 -20.73 1.65
N TYR A 302 25.22 -20.28 1.06
CA TYR A 302 23.89 -20.51 1.63
C TYR A 302 23.47 -21.99 1.52
N LEU A 303 23.84 -22.66 0.42
CA LEU A 303 23.71 -24.11 0.29
C LEU A 303 24.51 -24.82 1.38
N GLN A 304 25.79 -24.48 1.53
CA GLN A 304 26.67 -25.08 2.53
C GLN A 304 26.09 -24.93 3.95
N PHE A 305 25.60 -23.74 4.30
CA PHE A 305 24.93 -23.47 5.58
C PHE A 305 23.76 -24.43 5.85
N ASN A 306 22.88 -24.65 4.87
CA ASN A 306 21.73 -25.55 5.05
C ASN A 306 22.14 -27.04 5.08
N GLN A 307 23.22 -27.43 4.39
CA GLN A 307 23.76 -28.78 4.41
C GLN A 307 24.46 -29.12 5.72
N GLU A 308 25.13 -28.13 6.33
CA GLU A 308 25.87 -28.27 7.59
C GLU A 308 24.95 -28.09 8.82
N TYR A 309 23.72 -27.59 8.63
CA TYR A 309 22.81 -27.36 9.74
C TYR A 309 22.47 -28.68 10.46
N PRO A 310 22.76 -28.79 11.77
CA PRO A 310 22.64 -30.05 12.48
C PRO A 310 21.17 -30.40 12.79
N GLY A 311 20.92 -31.69 13.04
CA GLY A 311 19.61 -32.19 13.48
C GLY A 311 18.70 -32.62 12.33
N ASP A 312 17.68 -33.41 12.68
CA ASP A 312 16.66 -33.87 11.74
C ASP A 312 15.46 -32.93 11.76
N TRP A 313 15.58 -31.83 11.02
CA TRP A 313 14.56 -30.78 11.00
C TRP A 313 13.44 -31.03 9.99
N HIS A 314 12.23 -30.54 10.22
CA HIS A 314 11.16 -30.57 9.21
C HIS A 314 10.46 -29.23 9.12
N LEU A 315 10.02 -28.86 7.92
CA LEU A 315 9.33 -27.60 7.65
C LEU A 315 7.93 -27.87 7.07
N GLU A 316 6.90 -27.27 7.65
CA GLU A 316 5.52 -27.37 7.17
C GLU A 316 4.95 -25.98 6.88
N THR A 317 4.72 -25.68 5.61
CA THR A 317 4.13 -24.39 5.21
C THR A 317 2.70 -24.25 5.75
N GLN A 318 2.44 -23.16 6.47
CA GLN A 318 1.11 -22.82 6.98
C GLN A 318 0.42 -21.79 6.09
N VAL A 319 1.13 -20.72 5.74
CA VAL A 319 0.59 -19.61 4.95
C VAL A 319 1.66 -19.09 4.01
N VAL A 320 1.27 -18.86 2.75
CA VAL A 320 2.10 -18.14 1.77
C VAL A 320 1.32 -16.93 1.26
N VAL A 321 1.89 -15.74 1.47
CA VAL A 321 1.40 -14.48 0.92
C VAL A 321 2.48 -13.85 0.07
N GLY A 322 2.11 -13.08 -0.95
CA GLY A 322 3.09 -12.45 -1.82
C GLY A 322 2.50 -12.03 -3.16
N ASP A 323 3.28 -11.26 -3.90
CA ASP A 323 3.06 -10.87 -5.28
C ASP A 323 4.16 -11.42 -6.20
N ASP A 324 4.46 -10.72 -7.29
CA ASP A 324 5.48 -11.13 -8.26
C ASP A 324 6.92 -10.89 -7.76
N HIS A 325 7.12 -9.94 -6.85
CA HIS A 325 8.43 -9.49 -6.38
C HIS A 325 8.71 -9.88 -4.94
N ASP A 326 7.70 -9.78 -4.07
CA ASP A 326 7.86 -10.00 -2.64
C ASP A 326 6.94 -11.12 -2.15
N ALA A 327 7.44 -11.98 -1.26
CA ALA A 327 6.64 -13.01 -0.62
C ALA A 327 7.01 -13.18 0.87
N ALA A 328 6.07 -13.69 1.65
CA ALA A 328 6.28 -14.10 3.02
C ALA A 328 5.65 -15.48 3.24
N VAL A 329 6.39 -16.34 3.93
CA VAL A 329 5.95 -17.69 4.31
C VAL A 329 5.95 -17.80 5.82
N LEU A 330 4.80 -18.14 6.39
CA LEU A 330 4.70 -18.66 7.74
C LEU A 330 4.75 -20.18 7.65
N PHE A 331 5.69 -20.81 8.33
CA PHE A 331 5.84 -22.25 8.36
C PHE A 331 6.09 -22.72 9.79
N ARG A 332 5.73 -23.97 10.08
CA ARG A 332 6.18 -24.66 11.28
C ARG A 332 7.53 -25.29 11.01
N TRP A 333 8.37 -25.35 12.03
CA TRP A 333 9.59 -26.12 12.02
C TRP A 333 9.68 -27.01 13.25
N THR A 334 10.27 -28.18 13.09
CA THR A 334 10.60 -29.13 14.16
C THR A 334 12.05 -29.56 14.02
N VAL A 335 12.66 -30.06 15.10
CA VAL A 335 13.95 -30.76 15.07
C VAL A 335 13.82 -32.02 15.91
N GLY A 336 14.01 -33.20 15.30
CA GLY A 336 13.79 -34.47 15.97
C GLY A 336 12.37 -34.58 16.53
N ASP A 337 12.26 -34.91 17.82
CA ASP A 337 10.99 -35.08 18.53
C ASP A 337 10.52 -33.79 19.26
N ASP A 338 11.15 -32.64 19.01
CA ASP A 338 10.77 -31.37 19.64
C ASP A 338 9.39 -30.88 19.16
N GLU A 339 8.69 -30.16 20.04
CA GLU A 339 7.41 -29.55 19.71
C GLU A 339 7.56 -28.56 18.54
N PRO A 340 6.64 -28.57 17.56
CA PRO A 340 6.70 -27.65 16.42
C PRO A 340 6.62 -26.18 16.85
N ALA A 341 7.60 -25.40 16.40
CA ALA A 341 7.62 -23.95 16.57
C ALA A 341 7.29 -23.23 15.25
N LEU A 342 6.92 -21.96 15.32
CA LEU A 342 6.63 -21.15 14.14
C LEU A 342 7.87 -20.39 13.68
N ALA A 343 7.99 -20.23 12.37
CA ALA A 343 9.01 -19.43 11.71
C ALA A 343 8.40 -18.64 10.55
N ILE A 344 9.02 -17.50 10.24
CA ILE A 344 8.59 -16.60 9.18
C ILE A 344 9.79 -16.29 8.29
N ALA A 345 9.65 -16.51 6.99
CA ALA A 345 10.66 -16.13 6.00
C ALA A 345 10.06 -15.12 5.00
N PHE A 346 10.80 -14.04 4.74
CA PHE A 346 10.48 -13.06 3.70
C PHE A 346 11.42 -13.25 2.51
N PHE A 347 10.86 -13.17 1.31
CA PHE A 347 11.54 -13.44 0.05
C PHE A 347 11.42 -12.23 -0.87
N GLU A 348 12.53 -11.86 -1.52
CA GLU A 348 12.53 -10.96 -2.66
C GLU A 348 12.96 -11.76 -3.90
N ALA A 349 12.25 -11.62 -5.02
CA ALA A 349 12.54 -12.29 -6.28
C ALA A 349 12.74 -11.31 -7.44
N SER A 350 13.65 -11.68 -8.33
CA SER A 350 13.95 -10.96 -9.56
C SER A 350 14.35 -11.94 -10.64
N ASP A 351 13.91 -11.70 -11.88
CA ASP A 351 14.22 -12.53 -13.04
C ASP A 351 13.95 -14.03 -12.81
N GLY A 352 12.83 -14.36 -12.15
CA GLY A 352 12.43 -15.73 -11.84
C GLY A 352 13.34 -16.46 -10.83
N ARG A 353 14.12 -15.73 -10.03
CA ARG A 353 15.00 -16.27 -8.98
C ARG A 353 14.82 -15.52 -7.66
N ILE A 354 15.02 -16.23 -6.55
CA ILE A 354 15.08 -15.62 -5.22
C ILE A 354 16.42 -14.92 -5.06
N VAL A 355 16.38 -13.60 -4.85
CA VAL A 355 17.57 -12.75 -4.65
C VAL A 355 17.83 -12.43 -3.18
N LYS A 356 16.80 -12.52 -2.33
CA LYS A 356 16.95 -12.33 -0.89
C LYS A 356 16.01 -13.21 -0.08
N VAL A 357 16.51 -13.72 1.04
CA VAL A 357 15.74 -14.41 2.08
C VAL A 357 16.03 -13.76 3.44
N THR A 358 15.00 -13.42 4.20
CA THR A 358 15.11 -12.86 5.56
C THR A 358 14.28 -13.68 6.53
N ASP A 359 14.93 -14.36 7.47
CA ASP A 359 14.28 -15.28 8.39
C ASP A 359 14.06 -14.67 9.78
N PHE A 360 12.94 -15.05 10.38
CA PHE A 360 12.61 -14.83 11.77
C PHE A 360 12.15 -16.16 12.40
N TRP A 361 12.79 -16.50 13.51
CA TRP A 361 12.55 -17.67 14.36
C TRP A 361 12.01 -17.17 15.71
N PRO A 362 10.73 -16.77 15.81
CA PRO A 362 10.15 -16.25 17.05
C PRO A 362 10.06 -17.35 18.11
N GLU A 363 10.52 -17.04 19.31
CA GLU A 363 10.31 -17.90 20.49
C GLU A 363 9.01 -17.51 21.21
N PRO A 364 8.30 -18.48 21.81
CA PRO A 364 7.19 -18.19 22.71
C PRO A 364 7.65 -17.26 23.85
N TYR A 365 6.79 -16.31 24.23
CA TYR A 365 7.05 -15.42 25.36
C TYR A 365 5.81 -15.29 26.25
N ASP A 366 6.04 -15.06 27.54
CA ASP A 366 4.95 -14.81 28.47
C ASP A 366 4.30 -13.44 28.19
N PRO A 367 2.96 -13.37 28.10
CA PRO A 367 2.29 -12.10 27.88
C PRO A 367 2.54 -11.15 29.07
N PRO A 368 2.76 -9.85 28.83
CA PRO A 368 2.74 -8.86 29.90
C PRO A 368 1.38 -8.85 30.63
N PRO A 369 1.37 -8.60 31.95
CA PRO A 369 0.15 -8.59 32.75
C PRO A 369 -0.77 -7.39 32.41
N GLY A 370 -2.03 -7.44 32.84
CA GLY A 370 -2.98 -6.33 32.76
C GLY A 370 -3.98 -6.39 31.58
N ARG A 371 -3.92 -7.45 30.79
CA ARG A 371 -4.81 -7.68 29.63
C ARG A 371 -5.61 -8.99 29.71
N GLU A 372 -5.54 -9.69 30.84
CA GLU A 372 -6.14 -11.00 31.07
C GLU A 372 -7.65 -10.99 30.84
N HIS A 373 -8.31 -9.87 31.17
CA HIS A 373 -9.74 -9.67 30.97
C HIS A 373 -10.17 -9.48 29.50
N LEU A 374 -9.23 -9.30 28.56
CA LEU A 374 -9.49 -9.06 27.14
C LEU A 374 -9.11 -10.24 26.24
N VAL A 375 -8.26 -11.14 26.73
CA VAL A 375 -7.63 -12.17 25.91
C VAL A 375 -8.12 -13.55 26.31
N GLU A 376 -8.44 -14.38 25.32
CA GLU A 376 -8.63 -15.80 25.51
C GLU A 376 -7.28 -16.50 25.29
N ARG A 377 -6.92 -17.40 26.22
CA ARG A 377 -5.74 -18.27 26.08
C ARG A 377 -6.23 -19.56 25.44
N TRP A 378 -5.66 -19.92 24.29
CA TRP A 378 -6.03 -21.09 23.49
C TRP A 378 -4.84 -22.01 23.29
#